data_AF-A0A2V7N4R0-F1
#
_entry.id   AF-A0A2V7N4R0-F1
#
_cell.length_a   1.000
_cell.length_b   1.000
_cell.length_c   1.000
_cell.angle_alpha   90.00
_cell.angle_beta   90.00
_cell.angle_gamma   90.00
#
_symmetry.space_group_name_H-M   'P 1'
#
loop_
_entity.id
_entity.type
_entity.pdbx_description
1 polymer ?
#
loop_
_entity_poly.entity_id
_entity_poly.type
_entity_poly.pdbx_seq_one_letter_code
_entity_poly.pdbx_strand_id
1 'polypeptide(L)'
;TFDFDVRSDLTGRFTGTDYADVRPDGRAATLTVDPTADPATSITAYRNSSTKCSDPSRGVEVDANGREDTGGVVSFTLSVCDNGPAGSGSDFFDVFIPSEGFRVSGTVTSGDIVKQ
;
A
#
# COMPACT_ATOMS: atom_id res chain seq x y z
N THR A 1 0.62 -1.71 -10.58
CA THR A 1 -0.74 -2.13 -10.17
C THR A 1 -0.89 -1.85 -8.69
N PHE A 2 -2.11 -1.70 -8.19
CA PHE A 2 -2.39 -1.53 -6.76
C PHE A 2 -3.43 -2.57 -6.34
N ASP A 3 -3.11 -3.36 -5.31
CA ASP A 3 -3.99 -4.37 -4.72
C ASP A 3 -4.01 -4.18 -3.20
N PHE A 4 -5.21 -4.02 -2.64
CA PHE A 4 -5.41 -3.70 -1.24
C PHE A 4 -6.62 -4.43 -0.69
N ASP A 5 -6.35 -5.39 0.20
CA ASP A 5 -7.31 -6.07 1.04
C ASP A 5 -6.73 -6.10 2.45
N VAL A 6 -6.77 -5.00 3.18
CA VAL A 6 -6.28 -4.95 4.58
C VAL A 6 -7.43 -4.65 5.51
N ARG A 7 -7.57 -5.47 6.55
CA ARG A 7 -8.68 -5.42 7.50
C ARG A 7 -8.22 -4.96 8.89
N SER A 8 -9.16 -4.46 9.69
CA SER A 8 -8.91 -3.94 11.03
C SER A 8 -8.47 -5.01 12.05
N ASP A 9 -8.64 -6.29 11.72
CA ASP A 9 -8.13 -7.44 12.48
C ASP A 9 -6.66 -7.77 12.16
N LEU A 10 -5.96 -6.89 11.44
CA LEU A 10 -4.54 -7.01 11.04
C LEU A 10 -4.26 -8.18 10.09
N THR A 11 -5.26 -8.58 9.32
CA THR A 11 -5.11 -9.61 8.29
C THR A 11 -5.37 -9.05 6.90
N GLY A 12 -5.01 -9.85 5.89
CA GLY A 12 -5.17 -9.51 4.49
C GLY A 12 -3.85 -9.29 3.76
N ARG A 13 -3.88 -8.57 2.64
CA ARG A 13 -2.78 -8.42 1.68
C ARG A 13 -2.70 -7.01 1.10
N PHE A 14 -1.49 -6.61 0.76
CA PHE A 14 -1.20 -5.42 -0.04
C PHE A 14 -0.15 -5.74 -1.11
N THR A 15 -0.31 -5.19 -2.31
CA THR A 15 0.75 -5.13 -3.31
C THR A 15 0.75 -3.76 -3.99
N GLY A 16 1.88 -3.06 -3.93
CA GLY A 16 2.14 -1.85 -4.69
C GLY A 16 3.22 -2.07 -5.75
N THR A 17 3.04 -1.50 -6.94
CA THR A 17 4.08 -1.43 -7.99
C THR A 17 4.39 0.00 -8.32
N ASP A 18 5.66 0.38 -8.27
CA ASP A 18 6.13 1.69 -8.72
C ASP A 18 6.68 1.59 -10.15
N TYR A 19 5.91 2.10 -11.13
CA TYR A 19 6.35 2.11 -12.53
C TYR A 19 7.33 3.24 -12.87
N ALA A 20 7.58 4.17 -11.94
CA ALA A 20 8.65 5.15 -12.10
C ALA A 20 10.03 4.56 -11.74
N ASP A 21 10.05 3.48 -10.94
CA ASP A 21 11.26 2.74 -10.59
C ASP A 21 11.32 1.41 -11.36
N VAL A 22 11.92 1.46 -12.55
CA VAL A 22 12.15 0.28 -13.38
C VAL A 22 13.59 -0.18 -13.21
N ARG A 23 13.76 -1.43 -12.78
CA ARG A 23 15.05 -2.09 -12.57
C ARG A 23 15.76 -2.36 -13.91
N PRO A 24 17.09 -2.60 -13.92
CA PRO A 24 17.83 -2.89 -15.16
C PRO A 24 17.33 -4.12 -15.95
N ASP A 25 16.63 -5.04 -15.29
CA ASP A 25 16.03 -6.22 -15.90
C ASP A 25 14.64 -5.97 -16.52
N GLY A 26 14.15 -4.72 -16.49
CA GLY A 26 12.89 -4.29 -17.06
C GLY A 26 11.67 -4.48 -16.15
N ARG A 27 11.84 -4.99 -14.93
CA ARG A 27 10.74 -5.12 -13.96
C ARG A 27 10.59 -3.83 -13.16
N ALA A 28 9.34 -3.45 -12.90
CA ALA A 28 9.03 -2.36 -11.98
C ALA A 28 9.20 -2.82 -10.53
N ALA A 29 9.66 -1.93 -9.66
CA ALA A 29 9.80 -2.19 -8.23
C ALA A 29 8.45 -2.55 -7.60
N THR A 30 8.45 -3.51 -6.67
CA THR A 30 7.23 -3.90 -5.95
C THR A 30 7.45 -4.00 -4.45
N LEU A 31 6.39 -3.72 -3.70
CA LEU A 31 6.31 -3.94 -2.26
C LEU A 31 5.06 -4.77 -1.96
N THR A 32 5.24 -5.92 -1.32
CA THR A 32 4.17 -6.89 -1.06
C THR A 32 4.07 -7.23 0.42
N VAL A 33 2.84 -7.32 0.93
CA VAL A 33 2.53 -7.85 2.27
C VAL A 33 1.53 -8.97 2.07
N ASP A 34 1.90 -10.21 2.39
CA ASP A 34 1.01 -11.36 2.36
C ASP A 34 1.49 -12.35 3.44
N PRO A 35 1.08 -12.18 4.71
CA PRO A 35 1.58 -13.00 5.81
C PRO A 35 1.23 -14.49 5.67
N THR A 36 0.26 -14.83 4.82
CA THR A 36 -0.15 -16.21 4.55
C THR A 36 0.83 -16.90 3.60
N ALA A 37 1.27 -16.20 2.55
CA ALA A 37 2.25 -16.73 1.59
C ALA A 37 3.71 -16.49 2.01
N ASP A 38 3.97 -15.43 2.78
CA ASP A 38 5.28 -14.99 3.24
C ASP A 38 5.25 -14.59 4.72
N PRO A 39 5.61 -15.53 5.63
CA PRO A 39 5.58 -15.30 7.07
C PRO A 39 6.53 -14.20 7.58
N ALA A 40 7.44 -13.69 6.75
CA ALA A 40 8.29 -12.56 7.12
C ALA A 40 7.57 -11.21 6.99
N THR A 41 6.44 -11.17 6.29
CA THR A 41 5.62 -9.96 6.16
C THR A 41 4.52 -9.93 7.22
N SER A 42 4.08 -8.73 7.60
CA SER A 42 3.07 -8.56 8.64
C SER A 42 2.36 -7.20 8.54
N ILE A 43 1.09 -7.17 8.93
CA ILE A 43 0.38 -5.93 9.24
C ILE A 43 0.48 -5.75 10.76
N THR A 44 0.94 -4.59 11.19
CA THR A 44 1.30 -4.33 12.60
C THR A 44 0.39 -3.31 13.28
N ALA A 45 -0.23 -2.41 12.49
CA ALA A 45 -1.25 -1.50 12.97
C ALA A 45 -2.24 -1.17 11.86
N TYR A 46 -3.47 -0.87 12.28
CA TYR A 46 -4.54 -0.39 11.41
C TYR A 46 -5.27 0.77 12.10
N ARG A 47 -5.35 1.90 11.41
CA ARG A 47 -6.04 3.10 11.88
C ARG A 47 -7.17 3.40 10.90
N ASN A 48 -8.40 3.33 11.41
CA ASN A 48 -9.64 3.41 10.61
C ASN A 48 -10.04 4.84 10.21
N SER A 49 -9.04 5.68 9.92
CA SER A 49 -9.18 7.06 9.47
C SER A 49 -7.84 7.55 8.95
N SER A 50 -7.83 8.43 7.94
CA SER A 50 -6.60 9.10 7.49
C SER A 50 -6.80 10.57 7.21
N THR A 51 -5.94 11.44 7.77
CA THR A 51 -5.94 12.87 7.43
C THR A 51 -5.34 13.16 6.06
N LYS A 52 -4.86 12.14 5.34
CA LYS A 52 -4.45 12.25 3.93
C LYS A 52 -5.66 12.36 2.99
N CYS A 53 -6.81 11.89 3.43
CA CYS A 53 -8.05 11.95 2.67
C CYS A 53 -8.78 13.26 2.95
N SER A 54 -9.47 13.79 1.93
CA SER A 54 -10.32 14.99 2.08
C SER A 54 -11.46 14.75 3.07
N ASP A 55 -12.03 13.54 3.06
CA ASP A 55 -12.88 13.00 4.12
C ASP A 55 -12.09 11.92 4.87
N PRO A 56 -11.65 12.18 6.12
CA PRO A 56 -10.86 11.21 6.87
C PRO A 56 -11.54 9.87 7.13
N SER A 57 -12.88 9.82 7.12
CA SER A 57 -13.64 8.58 7.35
C SER A 57 -13.58 7.61 6.17
N ARG A 58 -13.18 8.11 4.99
CA ARG A 58 -12.94 7.32 3.78
C ARG A 58 -11.52 6.78 3.69
N GLY A 59 -10.68 7.15 4.66
CA GLY A 59 -9.29 6.77 4.70
C GLY A 59 -8.97 5.69 5.72
N VAL A 60 -7.89 4.98 5.48
CA VAL A 60 -7.22 4.16 6.50
C VAL A 60 -5.72 4.37 6.40
N GLU A 61 -5.03 4.18 7.51
CA GLU A 61 -3.57 4.07 7.48
C GLU A 61 -3.09 2.83 8.24
N VAL A 62 -2.08 2.21 7.66
CA VAL A 62 -1.61 0.87 7.96
C VAL A 62 -0.10 0.95 8.16
N ASP A 63 0.39 0.34 9.25
CA ASP A 63 1.81 0.12 9.44
C ASP A 63 2.10 -1.37 9.22
N ALA A 64 3.09 -1.69 8.39
CA ALA A 64 3.36 -3.05 7.97
C ALA A 64 4.85 -3.30 7.70
N ASN A 65 5.22 -4.58 7.68
CA ASN A 65 6.49 -5.07 7.16
C ASN A 65 6.22 -5.76 5.83
N GLY A 66 6.80 -5.24 4.74
CA GLY A 66 6.59 -5.74 3.39
C GLY A 66 7.88 -6.24 2.76
N ARG A 67 7.74 -7.19 1.84
CA ARG A 67 8.84 -7.70 1.01
C ARG A 67 8.94 -6.90 -0.28
N GLU A 68 10.14 -6.40 -0.55
CA GLU A 68 10.51 -5.80 -1.83
C GLU A 68 10.80 -6.86 -2.89
N ASP A 69 10.70 -6.52 -4.16
CA ASP A 69 11.08 -7.38 -5.28
C ASP A 69 12.56 -7.84 -5.23
N THR A 70 13.41 -7.06 -4.56
CA THR A 70 14.83 -7.37 -4.28
C THR A 70 15.01 -8.46 -3.22
N GLY A 71 13.95 -8.83 -2.51
CA GLY A 71 13.95 -9.78 -1.40
C GLY A 71 14.14 -9.14 -0.03
N GLY A 72 14.39 -7.82 0.05
CA GLY A 72 14.45 -7.09 1.32
C GLY A 72 13.10 -7.10 2.05
N VAL A 73 13.12 -7.02 3.38
CA VAL A 73 11.92 -6.79 4.19
C VAL A 73 12.06 -5.44 4.89
N VAL A 74 11.10 -4.56 4.67
CA VAL A 74 11.13 -3.17 5.15
C VAL A 74 9.85 -2.82 5.87
N SER A 75 9.97 -1.99 6.91
CA SER A 75 8.81 -1.40 7.58
C SER A 75 8.34 -0.17 6.80
N PHE A 76 7.03 -0.03 6.65
CA PHE A 76 6.44 1.09 5.93
C PHE A 76 5.09 1.49 6.52
N THR A 77 4.70 2.73 6.22
CA THR A 77 3.35 3.23 6.47
C THR A 77 2.65 3.43 5.13
N LEU A 78 1.44 2.91 5.02
CA LEU A 78 0.52 3.10 3.90
C LEU A 78 -0.66 3.93 4.37
N SER A 79 -1.00 5.00 3.65
CA SER A 79 -2.29 5.68 3.75
C SER A 79 -3.04 5.48 2.45
N VAL A 80 -4.31 5.11 2.53
CA VAL A 80 -5.19 4.96 1.36
C VAL A 80 -6.50 5.69 1.58
N CYS A 81 -7.07 6.19 0.49
CA CYS A 81 -8.39 6.81 0.45
C CYS A 81 -9.24 6.13 -0.62
N ASP A 82 -10.32 5.49 -0.19
CA ASP A 82 -11.40 5.05 -1.07
C ASP A 82 -12.22 6.30 -1.39
N ASN A 83 -12.05 6.89 -2.58
CA ASN A 83 -12.65 8.17 -2.94
C ASN A 83 -13.74 8.03 -4.00
N GLY A 84 -13.93 6.87 -4.59
CA GLY A 84 -14.97 6.65 -5.58
C GLY A 84 -15.04 5.22 -6.07
N PRO A 85 -15.84 4.95 -7.11
CA PRO A 85 -15.91 3.63 -7.69
C PRO A 85 -14.58 3.19 -8.32
N ALA A 86 -14.36 1.88 -8.37
CA ALA A 86 -13.27 1.23 -9.09
C ALA A 86 -13.03 1.83 -10.49
N GLY A 87 -11.78 2.13 -10.81
CA GLY A 87 -11.39 2.66 -12.11
C GLY A 87 -11.77 4.13 -12.37
N SER A 88 -12.35 4.84 -11.38
CA SER A 88 -12.62 6.28 -11.49
C SER A 88 -11.36 7.14 -11.45
N GLY A 89 -10.23 6.59 -10.98
CA GLY A 89 -8.98 7.31 -10.73
C GLY A 89 -9.04 8.27 -9.53
N SER A 90 -10.08 8.16 -8.69
CA SER A 90 -10.28 9.04 -7.52
C SER A 90 -9.52 8.55 -6.29
N ASP A 91 -9.29 7.23 -6.19
CA ASP A 91 -8.62 6.64 -5.05
C ASP A 91 -7.18 7.12 -4.97
N PHE A 92 -6.73 7.33 -3.74
CA PHE A 92 -5.42 7.89 -3.44
C PHE A 92 -4.63 6.96 -2.55
N PHE A 93 -3.31 6.93 -2.74
CA PHE A 93 -2.38 6.25 -1.85
C PHE A 93 -1.15 7.12 -1.54
N ASP A 94 -0.54 6.85 -0.39
CA ASP A 94 0.74 7.38 0.07
C ASP A 94 1.49 6.25 0.78
N VAL A 95 2.64 5.86 0.25
CA VAL A 95 3.55 4.85 0.84
C VAL A 95 4.81 5.56 1.28
N PHE A 96 5.23 5.33 2.52
CA PHE A 96 6.46 5.84 3.09
C PHE A 96 7.28 4.74 3.73
N ILE A 97 8.54 4.59 3.30
CA ILE A 97 9.53 3.64 3.83
C ILE A 97 10.64 4.44 4.53
N PRO A 98 10.61 4.55 5.87
CA PRO A 98 11.51 5.45 6.60
C PRO A 98 13.00 5.08 6.47
N SER A 99 13.31 3.78 6.44
CA SER A 99 14.70 3.27 6.37
C SER A 99 15.43 3.68 5.09
N GLU A 100 14.68 4.06 4.06
CA GLU A 100 15.20 4.40 2.73
C GLU A 100 14.99 5.87 2.39
N GLY A 101 14.27 6.61 3.23
CA GLY A 101 13.82 7.96 2.89
C GLY A 101 12.91 7.98 1.66
N PHE A 102 12.29 6.85 1.32
CA PHE A 102 11.48 6.68 0.13
C PHE A 102 10.02 7.04 0.43
N ARG A 103 9.42 7.84 -0.47
CA ARG A 103 7.99 8.15 -0.44
C ARG A 103 7.44 8.19 -1.86
N VAL A 104 6.32 7.54 -2.07
CA VAL A 104 5.54 7.63 -3.31
C VAL A 104 4.07 7.84 -2.97
N SER A 105 3.40 8.71 -3.72
CA SER A 105 1.99 9.01 -3.52
C SER A 105 1.34 9.42 -4.82
N GLY A 106 0.05 9.15 -4.97
CA GLY A 106 -0.69 9.55 -6.14
C GLY A 106 -2.08 8.92 -6.19
N THR A 107 -2.72 9.06 -7.33
CA THR A 107 -3.98 8.36 -7.60
C THR A 107 -3.73 6.95 -8.12
N VAL A 108 -4.61 6.02 -7.78
CA VAL A 108 -4.55 4.65 -8.29
C VAL A 108 -4.89 4.68 -9.78
N THR A 109 -3.92 4.32 -10.61
CA THR A 109 -4.07 4.25 -12.07
C THR A 109 -4.61 2.89 -12.54
N SER A 110 -4.50 1.86 -11.69
CA SER A 110 -5.02 0.51 -11.94
C SER A 110 -5.20 -0.23 -10.60
N GLY A 111 -6.42 -0.70 -10.34
CA GLY A 111 -6.84 -1.26 -9.06
C GLY A 111 -8.09 -0.55 -8.51
N ASP A 112 -8.48 -0.91 -7.30
CA ASP A 112 -9.54 -0.29 -6.51
C ASP A 112 -9.11 -0.29 -5.04
N ILE A 113 -9.39 0.79 -4.32
CA ILE A 113 -9.27 0.81 -2.87
C ILE A 113 -10.67 0.69 -2.31
N VAL A 114 -11.00 -0.49 -1.80
CA VAL A 114 -12.22 -0.68 -1.02
C VAL A 114 -11.86 -0.57 0.45
N LYS A 115 -12.38 0.46 1.11
CA LYS A 115 -12.23 0.56 2.56
C LYS A 115 -13.07 -0.53 3.24
N GLN A 116 -12.42 -1.37 4.04
CA GLN A 116 -13.05 -2.38 4.91
C GLN A 116 -13.62 -1.77 6.21
#